data_AF-A0A843BKW1-F1
#
_entry.id   AF-A0A843BKW1-F1
#
_cell.length_a   1.000
_cell.length_b   1.000
_cell.length_c   1.000
_cell.angle_alpha   90.00
_cell.angle_beta   90.00
_cell.angle_gamma   90.00
#
_symmetry.space_group_name_H-M   'P 1'
#
loop_
_entity.id
_entity.type
_entity.pdbx_description
1 polymer ?
#
loop_
_entity_poly.entity_id
_entity_poly.type
_entity_poly.pdbx_seq_one_letter_code
_entity_poly.pdbx_strand_id
1 'polypeptide(L)'
;MRRELSKAGHQYFTFSTKSATNQIISYLNDRLSRGEPLHGDSAVVAPDHVYKTNRGGNSAKEFLPTQRISKLVRDTFRPRFTWRPYVLRPYFDTQLLIAESKGKMVHDFRVFFMGHKGTMESRYTTNKGVLPEVLMHEMRQAFARSEEYLDQTDAPETQEQRLQAQRIIQDATPAQLGHM
;
A
#
# COMPACT_ATOMS: atom_id res chain seq x y z
N MET A 1 -4.20 -10.24 14.41
CA MET A 1 -4.82 -9.15 13.62
C MET A 1 -6.09 -8.70 14.36
N ARG A 2 -6.33 -7.39 14.48
CA ARG A 2 -7.34 -6.79 15.36
C ARG A 2 -8.71 -6.69 14.66
N ARG A 3 -9.73 -7.41 15.15
CA ARG A 3 -11.09 -7.44 14.55
C ARG A 3 -11.87 -6.16 14.81
N GLU A 4 -11.60 -5.53 15.95
CA GLU A 4 -12.19 -4.30 16.46
C GLU A 4 -11.96 -3.07 15.57
N LEU A 5 -10.97 -3.12 14.68
CA LEU A 5 -10.67 -2.04 13.74
C LEU A 5 -11.52 -2.07 12.46
N SER A 6 -12.24 -3.17 12.21
CA SER A 6 -13.09 -3.32 11.04
C SER A 6 -14.52 -2.89 11.33
N LYS A 7 -15.07 -1.99 10.51
CA LYS A 7 -16.48 -1.54 10.61
C LYS A 7 -17.48 -2.70 10.54
N ALA A 8 -17.11 -3.81 9.90
CA ALA A 8 -17.94 -5.01 9.80
C ALA A 8 -17.49 -6.15 10.73
N GLY A 9 -16.48 -5.93 11.58
CA GLY A 9 -15.90 -6.98 12.44
C GLY A 9 -15.14 -8.08 11.68
N HIS A 10 -14.87 -7.88 10.39
CA HIS A 10 -14.16 -8.83 9.55
C HIS A 10 -12.64 -8.62 9.61
N GLN A 11 -11.90 -9.72 9.60
CA GLN A 11 -10.44 -9.73 9.61
C GLN A 11 -9.91 -9.71 8.17
N TYR A 12 -9.31 -8.61 7.73
CA TYR A 12 -8.71 -8.46 6.39
C TYR A 12 -7.19 -8.41 6.48
N PHE A 13 -6.48 -9.31 5.80
CA PHE A 13 -5.04 -9.15 5.54
C PHE A 13 -4.83 -8.74 4.09
N THR A 14 -3.67 -8.14 3.87
CA THR A 14 -3.06 -8.02 2.56
C THR A 14 -1.57 -8.33 2.69
N PHE A 15 -0.87 -8.33 1.56
CA PHE A 15 0.58 -8.44 1.50
C PHE A 15 1.16 -7.11 0.98
N SER A 16 2.46 -6.92 1.20
CA SER A 16 3.25 -5.81 0.68
C SER A 16 4.28 -6.33 -0.32
N THR A 17 4.66 -5.49 -1.28
CA THR A 17 5.81 -5.78 -2.16
C THR A 17 7.09 -5.80 -1.32
N LYS A 18 8.13 -6.43 -1.83
CA LYS A 18 9.46 -6.44 -1.23
C LYS A 18 9.99 -5.02 -1.06
N SER A 19 9.86 -4.14 -2.06
CA SER A 19 10.29 -2.74 -1.93
C SER A 19 9.51 -2.03 -0.83
N ALA A 20 8.18 -2.15 -0.78
CA ALA A 20 7.37 -1.51 0.27
C ALA A 20 7.76 -2.04 1.66
N THR A 21 8.01 -3.35 1.77
CA THR A 21 8.47 -3.97 3.02
C THR A 21 9.84 -3.41 3.44
N ASN A 22 10.78 -3.28 2.51
CA ASN A 22 12.09 -2.69 2.76
C ASN A 22 11.99 -1.21 3.18
N GLN A 23 11.10 -0.44 2.55
CA GLN A 23 10.85 0.96 2.93
C GLN A 23 10.27 1.07 4.34
N ILE A 24 9.33 0.20 4.71
CA ILE A 24 8.78 0.13 6.06
C ILE A 24 9.90 -0.21 7.06
N ILE A 25 10.71 -1.23 6.79
CA ILE A 25 11.83 -1.62 7.65
C ILE A 25 12.82 -0.45 7.82
N SER A 26 13.21 0.19 6.72
CA SER A 26 14.12 1.34 6.75
C SER A 26 13.55 2.48 7.60
N TYR A 27 12.25 2.75 7.49
CA TYR A 27 11.58 3.77 8.27
C TYR A 27 11.53 3.43 9.77
N LEU A 28 11.23 2.18 10.12
CA LEU A 28 11.25 1.73 11.52
C LEU A 28 12.68 1.76 12.11
N ASN A 29 13.69 1.42 11.32
CA ASN A 29 15.09 1.52 11.74
C ASN A 29 15.53 2.97 11.97
N ASP A 30 15.08 3.91 11.13
CA ASP A 30 15.30 5.35 11.34
C ASP A 30 14.63 5.84 12.64
N ARG A 31 13.44 5.34 12.99
CA ARG A 31 12.80 5.64 14.27
C ARG A 31 13.58 5.09 15.47
N LEU A 32 14.07 3.85 15.37
CA LEU A 32 14.92 3.24 16.39
C LEU A 32 16.24 4.02 16.56
N SER A 33 16.86 4.47 15.46
CA SER A 33 18.12 5.22 15.51
C SER A 33 17.95 6.59 16.16
N ARG A 34 16.75 7.19 16.07
CA ARG A 34 16.37 8.42 16.78
C ARG A 34 16.06 8.20 18.27
N GLY A 35 16.17 6.97 18.76
CA GLY A 35 15.93 6.62 20.16
C GLY A 35 14.45 6.42 20.51
N GLU A 36 13.56 6.27 19.53
CA GLU A 36 12.17 5.92 19.80
C GLU A 36 12.05 4.44 20.23
N PRO A 37 11.49 4.13 21.40
CA PRO A 37 11.24 2.76 21.80
C PRO A 37 10.06 2.18 21.00
N LEU A 38 10.34 1.21 20.13
CA LEU A 38 9.30 0.49 19.39
C LEU A 38 8.86 -0.78 20.12
N HIS A 39 7.56 -1.01 20.18
CA HIS A 39 6.89 -2.14 20.80
C HIS A 39 5.86 -2.74 19.82
N GLY A 40 5.31 -3.91 20.14
CA GLY A 40 4.38 -4.62 19.26
C GLY A 40 3.04 -3.89 19.00
N ASP A 41 2.71 -2.91 19.83
CA ASP A 41 1.55 -2.02 19.70
C ASP A 41 1.89 -0.66 19.09
N SER A 42 3.17 -0.33 18.91
CA SER A 42 3.58 0.94 18.31
C SER A 42 3.00 1.13 16.91
N ALA A 43 2.54 2.36 16.63
CA ALA A 43 2.06 2.72 15.31
C ALA A 43 3.14 2.47 14.25
N VAL A 44 2.80 1.76 13.18
CA VAL A 44 3.72 1.57 12.03
C VAL A 44 4.06 2.92 11.42
N VAL A 45 3.06 3.80 11.23
CA VAL A 45 3.23 5.19 10.77
C VAL A 45 2.87 6.13 11.90
N ALA A 46 3.88 6.62 12.59
CA ALA A 46 3.74 7.53 13.72
C ALA A 46 3.94 8.99 13.29
N PRO A 47 3.36 9.97 13.99
CA PRO A 47 3.81 11.34 13.91
C PRO A 47 5.28 11.42 14.34
N ASP A 48 6.15 12.01 13.53
CA ASP A 48 7.54 12.31 13.93
C ASP A 48 7.52 13.12 15.24
N HIS A 49 8.43 12.82 16.16
CA HIS A 49 8.67 13.57 17.41
C HIS A 49 8.94 15.05 17.15
N VAL A 50 9.38 15.41 15.94
CA VAL A 50 9.55 16.80 15.47
C VAL A 50 8.21 17.52 15.26
N TYR A 51 7.11 16.80 15.00
CA TYR A 51 5.79 17.39 14.81
C TYR A 51 5.08 17.63 16.15
N LYS A 52 5.61 18.57 16.95
CA LYS A 52 4.80 19.23 17.99
C LYS A 52 3.63 19.93 17.30
N THR A 53 2.44 19.36 17.35
CA THR A 53 1.24 20.05 16.88
C THR A 53 0.94 21.19 17.86
N ASN A 54 1.38 22.41 17.55
CA ASN A 54 1.09 23.63 18.32
C ASN A 54 -0.39 24.06 18.28
N ARG A 55 -1.33 23.16 17.97
CA ARG A 55 -2.77 23.43 18.03
C ARG A 55 -3.44 22.43 18.98
N GLY A 56 -3.71 22.91 20.19
CA GLY A 56 -4.66 22.31 21.13
C GLY A 56 -4.15 21.13 21.98
N GLY A 57 -2.87 21.11 22.39
CA GLY A 57 -2.38 20.13 23.38
C GLY A 57 -2.30 18.67 22.90
N ASN A 58 -2.42 18.42 21.60
CA ASN A 58 -2.47 17.08 21.01
C ASN A 58 -1.09 16.44 20.78
N SER A 59 -0.21 16.51 21.79
CA SER A 59 1.13 15.88 21.78
C SER A 59 1.07 14.35 21.89
N ALA A 60 -0.11 13.77 22.10
CA ALA A 60 -0.33 12.38 22.52
C ALA A 60 -0.96 11.47 21.46
N LYS A 61 -0.98 11.87 20.18
CA LYS A 61 -1.57 11.01 19.13
C LYS A 61 -0.62 9.90 18.73
N GLU A 62 -1.06 8.67 18.88
CA GLU A 62 -0.31 7.46 18.54
C GLU A 62 -0.15 7.27 17.02
N PHE A 63 -1.20 7.55 16.24
CA PHE A 63 -1.22 7.38 14.79
C PHE A 63 -1.22 8.72 14.05
N LEU A 64 -0.58 8.76 12.88
CA LEU A 64 -0.63 9.92 11.99
C LEU A 64 -2.06 10.13 11.44
N PRO A 65 -2.67 11.32 11.57
CA PRO A 65 -4.04 11.54 11.10
C PRO A 65 -4.21 11.40 9.58
N THR A 66 -5.36 10.90 9.14
CA THR A 66 -5.71 10.71 7.72
C THR A 66 -5.54 11.99 6.89
N GLN A 67 -5.89 13.16 7.44
CA GLN A 67 -5.73 14.43 6.73
C GLN A 67 -4.26 14.76 6.44
N ARG A 68 -3.35 14.36 7.33
CA ARG A 68 -1.90 14.55 7.16
C ARG A 68 -1.34 13.59 6.12
N ILE A 69 -1.66 12.30 6.23
CA ILE A 69 -1.28 11.31 5.21
C ILE A 69 -1.77 11.76 3.84
N SER A 70 -3.04 12.16 3.75
CA SER A 70 -3.64 12.64 2.50
C SER A 70 -2.95 13.89 1.96
N LYS A 71 -2.46 14.78 2.84
CA LYS A 71 -1.69 15.95 2.43
C LYS A 71 -0.30 15.55 1.94
N LEU A 72 0.45 14.71 2.65
CA LEU A 72 1.78 14.25 2.25
C LEU A 72 1.76 13.56 0.88
N VAL A 73 0.83 12.63 0.67
CA VAL A 73 0.66 11.95 -0.63
C VAL A 73 0.32 12.95 -1.72
N ARG A 74 -0.60 13.90 -1.45
CA ARG A 74 -0.96 14.93 -2.43
C ARG A 74 0.21 15.85 -2.75
N ASP A 75 0.99 16.24 -1.77
CA ASP A 75 2.16 17.10 -1.96
C ASP A 75 3.23 16.36 -2.77
N THR A 76 3.39 15.04 -2.58
CA THR A 76 4.30 14.18 -3.38
C THR A 76 3.88 14.09 -4.86
N PHE A 77 2.58 14.08 -5.14
CA PHE A 77 2.07 14.14 -6.51
C PHE A 77 2.31 15.49 -7.18
N ARG A 78 2.53 16.57 -6.43
CA ARG A 78 2.61 17.93 -6.96
C ARG A 78 4.05 18.31 -7.32
N PRO A 79 4.22 19.20 -8.32
CA PRO A 79 3.18 19.85 -9.13
C PRO A 79 2.64 18.98 -10.27
N ARG A 80 3.27 17.82 -10.55
CA ARG A 80 3.08 17.04 -11.77
C ARG A 80 1.66 16.50 -11.96
N PHE A 81 1.06 16.00 -10.89
CA PHE A 81 -0.27 15.40 -10.88
C PHE A 81 -1.20 16.13 -9.93
N THR A 82 -2.43 16.41 -10.39
CA THR A 82 -3.45 17.07 -9.58
C THR A 82 -4.32 16.10 -8.78
N TRP A 83 -4.01 14.81 -8.86
CA TRP A 83 -4.82 13.71 -8.33
C TRP A 83 -5.00 13.73 -6.80
N ARG A 84 -6.08 13.08 -6.36
CA ARG A 84 -6.35 12.80 -4.94
C ARG A 84 -5.67 11.47 -4.57
N PRO A 85 -5.22 11.29 -3.31
CA PRO A 85 -4.61 10.03 -2.85
C PRO A 85 -5.45 8.77 -3.15
N TYR A 86 -6.77 8.91 -3.19
CA TYR A 86 -7.69 7.80 -3.50
C TYR A 86 -7.43 7.15 -4.86
N VAL A 87 -6.76 7.82 -5.82
CA VAL A 87 -6.41 7.25 -7.14
C VAL A 87 -5.50 6.01 -7.05
N LEU A 88 -4.73 5.87 -5.97
CA LEU A 88 -3.83 4.73 -5.78
C LEU A 88 -4.58 3.40 -5.62
N ARG A 89 -5.83 3.46 -5.12
CA ARG A 89 -6.66 2.27 -4.92
C ARG A 89 -7.17 1.66 -6.24
N PRO A 90 -7.82 2.39 -7.15
CA PRO A 90 -8.17 1.85 -8.46
C PRO A 90 -6.93 1.51 -9.29
N TYR A 91 -5.81 2.23 -9.14
CA TYR A 91 -4.54 1.83 -9.76
C TYR A 91 -4.13 0.41 -9.31
N PHE A 92 -4.14 0.15 -8.00
CA PHE A 92 -3.84 -1.19 -7.45
C PHE A 92 -4.77 -2.28 -8.01
N ASP A 93 -6.08 -2.03 -8.08
CA ASP A 93 -7.04 -2.98 -8.66
C ASP A 93 -6.76 -3.25 -10.14
N THR A 94 -6.51 -2.20 -10.92
CA THR A 94 -6.17 -2.31 -12.34
C THR A 94 -4.88 -3.12 -12.55
N GLN A 95 -3.84 -2.89 -11.76
CA GLN A 95 -2.59 -3.66 -11.86
C GLN A 95 -2.81 -5.14 -11.54
N LEU A 96 -3.61 -5.44 -10.52
CA LEU A 96 -3.96 -6.83 -10.20
C LEU A 96 -4.88 -7.47 -11.25
N LEU A 97 -5.77 -6.70 -11.87
CA LEU A 97 -6.59 -7.16 -13.00
C LEU A 97 -5.71 -7.52 -14.21
N ILE A 98 -4.68 -6.73 -14.50
CA ILE A 98 -3.69 -7.06 -15.53
C ILE A 98 -2.97 -8.36 -15.16
N ALA A 99 -2.53 -8.50 -13.91
CA ALA A 99 -1.87 -9.72 -13.45
C ALA A 99 -2.79 -10.96 -13.53
N GLU A 100 -4.09 -10.80 -13.28
CA GLU A 100 -5.10 -11.85 -13.47
C GLU A 100 -5.25 -12.24 -14.93
N SER A 101 -5.30 -11.27 -15.85
CA SER A 101 -5.34 -11.55 -17.30
C SER A 101 -4.13 -12.34 -17.80
N LYS A 102 -3.01 -12.26 -17.07
CA LYS A 102 -1.76 -12.99 -17.33
C LYS A 102 -1.64 -14.29 -16.52
N GLY A 103 -2.69 -14.69 -15.79
CA GLY A 103 -2.73 -15.93 -15.01
C GLY A 103 -1.89 -15.91 -13.73
N LYS A 104 -1.43 -14.73 -13.28
CA LYS A 104 -0.57 -14.61 -12.08
C LYS A 104 -1.38 -14.43 -10.80
N MET A 105 -2.56 -13.81 -10.91
CA MET A 105 -3.52 -13.55 -9.83
C MET A 105 -4.84 -14.28 -10.06
N VAL A 106 -5.50 -14.70 -8.98
CA VAL A 106 -6.84 -15.30 -9.03
C VAL A 106 -7.88 -14.21 -8.73
N HIS A 107 -9.00 -14.23 -9.46
CA HIS A 107 -10.11 -13.28 -9.30
C HIS A 107 -10.52 -13.09 -7.82
N ASP A 108 -10.78 -14.19 -7.13
CA ASP A 108 -11.22 -14.16 -5.74
C ASP A 108 -10.17 -13.55 -4.80
N PHE A 109 -8.87 -13.71 -5.08
CA PHE A 109 -7.80 -13.07 -4.31
C PHE A 109 -7.78 -11.56 -4.53
N ARG A 110 -7.90 -11.11 -5.79
CA ARG A 110 -8.00 -9.67 -6.12
C ARG A 110 -9.18 -9.01 -5.42
N VAL A 111 -10.36 -9.61 -5.53
CA VAL A 111 -11.60 -9.14 -4.87
C VAL A 111 -11.41 -9.08 -3.35
N PHE A 112 -10.76 -10.09 -2.77
CA PHE A 112 -10.44 -10.11 -1.34
C PHE A 112 -9.48 -8.98 -0.92
N PHE A 113 -8.39 -8.74 -1.66
CA PHE A 113 -7.45 -7.66 -1.37
C PHE A 113 -8.10 -6.27 -1.47
N MET A 114 -9.09 -6.14 -2.34
CA MET A 114 -9.93 -4.95 -2.42
C MET A 114 -10.93 -4.84 -1.26
N GLY A 115 -11.03 -5.81 -0.35
CA GLY A 115 -11.98 -5.78 0.75
C GLY A 115 -13.44 -5.82 0.28
N HIS A 116 -13.69 -6.39 -0.91
CA HIS A 116 -15.03 -6.61 -1.43
C HIS A 116 -15.57 -7.96 -0.98
N LYS A 117 -16.90 -8.05 -0.83
CA LYS A 117 -17.59 -9.28 -0.46
C LYS A 117 -17.62 -10.25 -1.64
N GLY A 118 -16.60 -11.09 -1.75
CA GLY A 118 -16.53 -12.17 -2.75
C GLY A 118 -17.10 -13.50 -2.25
N THR A 119 -17.17 -14.48 -3.15
CA THR A 119 -17.38 -15.92 -2.87
C THR A 119 -16.42 -16.45 -1.81
N MET A 120 -15.19 -15.93 -1.81
CA MET A 120 -14.20 -16.30 -0.83
C MET A 120 -14.62 -15.89 0.58
N GLU A 121 -15.13 -14.67 0.81
CA GLU A 121 -15.62 -14.15 2.12
C GLU A 121 -16.68 -15.07 2.75
N SER A 122 -17.53 -15.69 1.91
CA SER A 122 -18.50 -16.72 2.32
C SER A 122 -17.82 -17.97 2.92
N ARG A 123 -16.69 -18.42 2.35
CA ARG A 123 -15.88 -19.53 2.90
C ARG A 123 -15.11 -19.12 4.18
N TYR A 124 -14.75 -17.85 4.34
CA TYR A 124 -14.09 -17.33 5.55
C TYR A 124 -15.04 -17.19 6.74
N THR A 125 -16.24 -16.69 6.49
CA THR A 125 -17.25 -16.46 7.54
C THR A 125 -17.74 -17.78 8.14
N THR A 126 -17.81 -18.84 7.33
CA THR A 126 -18.18 -20.19 7.80
C THR A 126 -17.07 -20.90 8.58
N ASN A 127 -15.78 -20.63 8.32
CA ASN A 127 -14.64 -21.25 9.02
C ASN A 127 -14.08 -20.40 10.19
N LYS A 128 -14.96 -19.67 10.91
CA LYS A 128 -14.62 -18.85 12.09
C LYS A 128 -13.48 -17.83 11.87
N GLY A 129 -13.22 -17.43 10.63
CA GLY A 129 -12.15 -16.49 10.28
C GLY A 129 -10.73 -17.06 10.33
N VAL A 130 -10.55 -18.38 10.33
CA VAL A 130 -9.24 -19.02 10.17
C VAL A 130 -9.08 -19.47 8.73
N LEU A 131 -8.19 -18.81 8.01
CA LEU A 131 -7.79 -19.24 6.68
C LEU A 131 -6.89 -20.48 6.80
N PRO A 132 -7.16 -21.57 6.05
CA PRO A 132 -6.21 -22.66 5.94
C PRO A 132 -4.84 -22.12 5.51
N GLU A 133 -3.77 -22.55 6.19
CA GLU A 133 -2.42 -22.06 5.94
C GLU A 133 -2.00 -22.21 4.47
N VAL A 134 -2.43 -23.31 3.84
CA VAL A 134 -2.23 -23.57 2.40
C VAL A 134 -2.80 -22.43 1.54
N LEU A 135 -4.02 -21.98 1.83
CA LEU A 135 -4.64 -20.90 1.08
C LEU A 135 -3.91 -19.56 1.33
N MET A 136 -3.36 -19.34 2.53
CA MET A 136 -2.54 -18.15 2.82
C MET A 136 -1.29 -18.15 1.95
N HIS A 137 -0.66 -19.31 1.86
CA HIS A 137 0.53 -19.51 1.06
C HIS A 137 0.23 -19.25 -0.41
N GLU A 138 -0.85 -19.80 -0.95
CA GLU A 138 -1.27 -19.55 -2.33
C GLU A 138 -1.55 -18.07 -2.60
N MET A 139 -2.25 -17.38 -1.69
CA MET A 139 -2.49 -15.94 -1.81
C MET A 139 -1.19 -15.13 -1.80
N ARG A 140 -0.24 -15.50 -0.94
CA ARG A 140 1.08 -14.88 -0.88
C ARG A 140 1.87 -15.11 -2.17
N GLN A 141 1.87 -16.34 -2.69
CA GLN A 141 2.56 -16.68 -3.95
C GLN A 141 1.94 -15.96 -5.14
N ALA A 142 0.61 -15.89 -5.21
CA ALA A 142 -0.09 -15.12 -6.24
C ALA A 142 0.27 -13.63 -6.17
N PHE A 143 0.27 -13.05 -4.97
CA PHE A 143 0.68 -11.66 -4.78
C PHE A 143 2.14 -11.42 -5.18
N ALA A 144 3.06 -12.31 -4.79
CA ALA A 144 4.48 -12.21 -5.15
C ALA A 144 4.69 -12.29 -6.68
N ARG A 145 3.96 -13.14 -7.40
CA ARG A 145 4.00 -13.17 -8.87
C ARG A 145 3.43 -11.90 -9.52
N SER A 146 2.54 -11.19 -8.83
CA SER A 146 1.95 -9.93 -9.31
C SER A 146 2.79 -8.69 -8.95
N GLU A 147 3.87 -8.86 -8.20
CA GLU A 147 4.69 -7.76 -7.70
C GLU A 147 5.24 -6.86 -8.80
N GLU A 148 5.63 -7.42 -9.95
CA GLU A 148 6.15 -6.67 -11.10
C GLU A 148 5.18 -5.61 -11.67
N TYR A 149 3.87 -5.76 -11.43
CA TYR A 149 2.86 -4.80 -11.88
C TYR A 149 2.60 -3.71 -10.83
N LEU A 150 2.94 -3.99 -9.58
CA LEU A 150 2.74 -3.09 -8.44
C LEU A 150 3.97 -2.22 -8.19
N ASP A 151 5.15 -2.76 -8.48
CA ASP A 151 6.43 -2.15 -8.20
C ASP A 151 7.25 -2.00 -9.47
N GLN A 152 7.31 -0.77 -9.98
CA GLN A 152 8.14 -0.47 -11.15
C GLN A 152 9.60 -0.20 -10.78
N THR A 153 9.98 -0.25 -9.49
CA THR A 153 11.38 -0.02 -9.10
C THR A 153 12.31 -1.19 -9.45
N ASP A 154 11.77 -2.41 -9.59
CA ASP A 154 12.52 -3.64 -9.85
C ASP A 154 12.54 -4.07 -11.33
N ALA A 155 11.95 -3.28 -12.25
CA ALA A 155 12.24 -3.46 -13.66
C ALA A 155 13.75 -3.29 -13.86
N PRO A 156 14.46 -4.23 -14.53
CA PRO A 156 15.86 -4.05 -14.91
C PRO A 156 15.91 -2.99 -16.01
N GLU A 157 15.63 -1.74 -15.65
CA GLU A 157 15.84 -0.60 -16.50
C GLU A 157 17.33 -0.34 -16.52
N THR A 158 17.96 -0.54 -17.67
CA THR A 158 19.32 -0.06 -17.93
C THR A 158 19.38 1.42 -17.54
N GLN A 159 20.52 1.89 -17.01
CA GLN A 159 20.68 3.30 -16.60
C GLN A 159 20.19 4.30 -17.67
N GLU A 160 20.36 3.95 -18.96
CA GLU A 160 19.85 4.70 -20.12
C GLU A 160 18.32 4.79 -20.18
N GLN A 161 17.61 3.70 -19.89
CA GLN A 161 16.15 3.64 -19.88
C GLN A 161 15.57 4.49 -18.74
N ARG A 162 16.22 4.48 -17.56
CA ARG A 162 15.87 5.39 -16.44
C ARG A 162 16.05 6.86 -16.81
N LEU A 163 17.17 7.20 -17.45
CA LEU A 163 17.45 8.57 -17.89
C LEU A 163 16.47 9.03 -18.98
N GLN A 164 16.09 8.13 -19.88
CA GLN A 164 15.14 8.40 -20.96
C GLN A 164 13.70 8.53 -20.42
N ALA A 165 13.28 7.65 -19.51
CA ALA A 165 12.01 7.74 -18.82
C ALA A 165 11.93 9.02 -17.97
N GLN A 166 13.01 9.39 -17.26
CA GLN A 166 13.08 10.65 -16.50
C GLN A 166 12.93 11.87 -17.41
N ARG A 167 13.56 11.89 -18.59
CA ARG A 167 13.39 12.96 -19.57
C ARG A 167 11.96 13.03 -20.10
N ILE A 168 11.39 11.89 -20.50
CA ILE A 168 10.00 11.81 -20.99
C ILE A 168 9.00 12.25 -19.91
N ILE A 169 9.22 11.87 -18.65
CA ILE A 169 8.36 12.24 -17.52
C ILE A 169 8.48 13.74 -17.19
N GLN A 170 9.68 14.32 -17.32
CA GLN A 170 9.94 15.75 -17.16
C GLN A 170 9.29 16.59 -18.26
N ASP A 171 9.23 16.07 -19.49
CA ASP A 171 8.73 16.80 -20.66
C ASP A 171 7.23 16.58 -20.96
N ALA A 172 6.62 15.50 -20.46
CA ALA A 172 5.22 15.21 -20.72
C ALA A 172 4.26 16.18 -19.98
N THR A 173 3.20 16.62 -20.64
CA THR A 173 2.18 17.49 -20.00
C THR A 173 1.07 16.67 -19.32
N PRO A 174 0.39 17.18 -18.29
CA PRO A 174 -0.64 16.44 -17.54
C PRO A 174 -1.80 15.88 -18.39
N ALA A 175 -2.07 16.47 -19.56
CA ALA A 175 -3.14 16.03 -20.47
C ALA A 175 -2.81 14.72 -21.22
N GLN A 176 -1.53 14.35 -21.35
CA GLN A 176 -1.09 13.20 -22.17
C GLN A 176 -1.15 11.85 -21.41
N LEU A 177 -1.34 11.87 -20.09
CA LEU A 177 -1.34 10.67 -19.24
C LEU A 177 -2.73 10.30 -18.69
N GLY A 178 -3.78 11.05 -19.04
CA GLY A 178 -5.16 10.84 -18.58
C GLY A 178 -6.00 9.88 -19.43
N HIS A 179 -5.43 9.35 -20.53
CA HIS A 179 -6.11 8.47 -21.49
C HIS A 179 -5.40 7.11 -21.69
N MET A 180 -4.45 6.77 -20.83
CA MET A 180 -3.90 5.41 -20.73
C MET A 180 -4.45 4.73 -19.48
#